data_AF-A0A7W0U4H7-F1
#
_entry.id   AF-A0A7W0U4H7-F1
#
_cell.length_a   1.000
_cell.length_b   1.000
_cell.length_c   1.000
_cell.angle_alpha   90.00
_cell.angle_beta   90.00
_cell.angle_gamma   90.00
#
_symmetry.space_group_name_H-M   'P 1'
#
loop_
_entity.id
_entity.type
_entity.pdbx_description
1 polymer ?
#
loop_
_entity_poly.entity_id
_entity_poly.type
_entity_poly.pdbx_seq_one_letter_code
_entity_poly.pdbx_strand_id
1 'polypeptide(L)'
;MDESREFIERAKPFAEAIAPLASALSTAALEPRQQKALREAIEQVIRKCHDAVLPIIRPAGASASARSLATELAVDLAILRWGQEPRNEHRQKLLHLDHITPVSWIRVKCVDAPSASAIRQVLHTYLHAAWITPAENAELNRLKYRSKRPDPRAAYREQALRWTRGRPNLPLPECAACHLLAHQRVDFPVIALAVSGRCRSRYVRSHRLSDDGTATPRESQARGRASNRSMTTTKSAREWS
;
A
#
# COMPACT_ATOMS: atom_id res chain seq x y z
N MET A 1 3.33 7.99 26.50
CA MET A 1 3.97 6.65 26.44
C MET A 1 5.09 6.71 25.41
N ASP A 2 6.21 6.03 25.65
CA ASP A 2 7.33 5.97 24.70
C ASP A 2 6.92 5.16 23.45
N GLU A 3 6.93 5.79 22.27
CA GLU A 3 6.65 5.19 20.96
C GLU A 3 7.40 3.86 20.79
N SER A 4 8.64 3.80 21.26
CA SER A 4 9.49 2.61 21.13
C SER A 4 8.94 1.45 21.95
N ARG A 5 8.52 1.71 23.20
CA ARG A 5 7.93 0.69 24.06
C ARG A 5 6.61 0.17 23.50
N GLU A 6 5.73 1.06 23.03
CA GLU A 6 4.44 0.64 22.47
C GLU A 6 4.60 -0.21 21.20
N PHE A 7 5.51 0.19 20.29
CA PHE A 7 5.84 -0.61 19.12
C PHE A 7 6.33 -2.00 19.50
N ILE A 8 7.28 -2.08 20.44
CA ILE A 8 7.86 -3.35 20.89
C ILE A 8 6.75 -4.27 21.39
N GLU A 9 5.87 -3.80 22.26
CA GLU A 9 4.78 -4.63 22.80
C GLU A 9 3.82 -5.11 21.70
N ARG A 10 3.41 -4.24 20.77
CA ARG A 10 2.50 -4.62 19.69
C ARG A 10 3.13 -5.51 18.62
N ALA A 11 4.45 -5.42 18.43
CA ALA A 11 5.18 -6.25 17.48
C ALA A 11 5.48 -7.67 18.00
N LYS A 12 5.32 -7.91 19.32
CA LYS A 12 5.57 -9.21 19.97
C LYS A 12 4.94 -10.42 19.27
N PRO A 13 3.62 -10.49 19.01
CA PRO A 13 3.02 -11.67 18.38
C PRO A 13 3.55 -11.95 16.97
N PHE A 14 3.93 -10.91 16.22
CA PHE A 14 4.54 -11.08 14.90
C PHE A 14 5.94 -11.65 14.99
N ALA A 15 6.74 -11.20 15.96
CA ALA A 15 8.07 -11.74 16.19
C ALA A 15 8.02 -13.21 16.64
N GLU A 16 7.06 -13.56 17.49
CA GLU A 16 6.81 -14.94 17.92
C GLU A 16 6.39 -15.84 16.74
N ALA A 17 5.61 -15.32 15.79
CA ALA A 17 5.25 -16.05 14.57
C ALA A 17 6.43 -16.23 13.59
N ILE A 18 7.34 -15.26 13.51
CA ILE A 18 8.52 -15.34 12.62
C ILE A 18 9.58 -16.30 13.18
N ALA A 19 9.78 -16.33 14.50
CA ALA A 19 10.84 -17.11 15.14
C ALA A 19 10.91 -18.61 14.73
N PRO A 20 9.82 -19.40 14.74
CA PRO A 20 9.88 -20.79 14.33
C PRO A 20 10.17 -20.94 12.83
N LEU A 21 9.69 -20.03 11.98
CA LEU A 21 9.96 -20.04 10.53
C LEU A 21 11.44 -19.73 10.23
N ALA A 22 12.00 -18.76 10.95
CA ALA A 22 13.42 -18.41 10.88
C ALA A 22 14.30 -19.57 11.35
N SER A 23 13.96 -20.19 12.49
CA SER A 23 14.69 -21.34 13.02
C SER A 23 14.68 -22.53 12.04
N ALA A 24 13.53 -22.84 11.43
CA ALA A 24 13.42 -23.90 10.43
C ALA A 24 14.30 -23.63 9.20
N LEU A 25 14.40 -22.37 8.74
CA LEU A 25 15.27 -21.99 7.62
C LEU A 25 16.76 -22.18 7.91
N SER A 26 17.19 -22.10 9.18
CA SER A 26 18.60 -22.22 9.57
C SER A 26 19.01 -23.63 10.00
N THR A 27 18.07 -24.45 10.46
CA THR A 27 18.38 -25.75 11.11
C THR A 27 17.89 -26.98 10.36
N ALA A 28 16.84 -26.85 9.54
CA ALA A 28 16.26 -28.01 8.85
C ALA A 28 16.87 -28.20 7.45
N ALA A 29 17.04 -29.46 7.05
CA ALA A 29 17.33 -29.83 5.66
C ALA A 29 16.06 -29.64 4.82
N LEU A 30 15.91 -28.45 4.24
CA LEU A 30 14.72 -28.07 3.47
C LEU A 30 15.00 -28.05 1.97
N GLU A 31 14.06 -28.58 1.19
CA GLU A 31 14.05 -28.47 -0.26
C GLU A 31 13.94 -27.01 -0.70
N PRO A 32 14.46 -26.62 -1.89
CA PRO A 32 14.41 -25.24 -2.37
C PRO A 32 12.99 -24.64 -2.40
N ARG A 33 11.97 -25.47 -2.70
CA ARG A 33 10.56 -25.04 -2.69
C ARG A 33 10.06 -24.73 -1.27
N GLN A 34 10.46 -25.51 -0.28
CA GLN A 34 10.10 -25.29 1.13
C GLN A 34 10.78 -24.03 1.66
N GLN A 35 12.07 -23.83 1.36
CA GLN A 35 12.79 -22.61 1.71
C GLN A 35 12.11 -21.36 1.14
N LYS A 36 11.69 -21.42 -0.13
CA LYS A 36 10.95 -20.32 -0.77
C LYS A 36 9.64 -20.04 -0.04
N ALA A 37 8.84 -21.06 0.26
CA ALA A 37 7.57 -20.91 0.95
C ALA A 37 7.73 -20.28 2.36
N LEU A 38 8.72 -20.73 3.14
CA LEU A 38 9.00 -20.14 4.46
C LEU A 38 9.47 -18.68 4.35
N ARG A 39 10.31 -18.36 3.37
CA ARG A 39 10.74 -16.98 3.13
C ARG A 39 9.55 -16.08 2.79
N GLU A 40 8.63 -16.53 1.94
CA GLU A 40 7.41 -15.80 1.59
C GLU A 40 6.48 -15.64 2.80
N ALA A 41 6.33 -16.69 3.63
CA ALA A 41 5.56 -16.62 4.86
C ALA A 41 6.10 -15.56 5.83
N ILE A 42 7.42 -15.49 6.04
CA ILE A 42 8.03 -14.44 6.88
C ILE A 42 7.75 -13.05 6.30
N GLU A 43 7.90 -12.85 4.98
CA GLU A 43 7.60 -11.55 4.36
C GLU A 43 6.13 -11.13 4.56
N GLN A 44 5.20 -12.08 4.49
CA GLN A 44 3.78 -11.80 4.76
C GLN A 44 3.56 -11.38 6.21
N VAL A 45 4.21 -12.02 7.18
CA VAL A 45 4.12 -11.64 8.60
C VAL A 45 4.70 -10.23 8.83
N ILE A 46 5.81 -9.89 8.18
CA ILE A 46 6.40 -8.54 8.24
C ILE A 46 5.41 -7.48 7.71
N ARG A 47 4.75 -7.74 6.57
CA ARG A 47 3.75 -6.82 6.00
C ARG A 47 2.52 -6.68 6.91
N LYS A 48 2.04 -7.77 7.49
CA LYS A 48 0.93 -7.73 8.47
C LYS A 48 1.32 -6.93 9.71
N CYS A 49 2.56 -7.06 10.18
CA CYS A 49 3.08 -6.25 11.29
C CYS A 49 3.06 -4.77 10.93
N HIS A 50 3.50 -4.40 9.71
CA HIS A 50 3.42 -3.04 9.21
C HIS A 50 1.98 -2.51 9.28
N ASP A 51 1.02 -3.23 8.71
CA ASP A 51 -0.37 -2.77 8.61
C ASP A 51 -1.09 -2.66 9.96
N ALA A 52 -0.74 -3.54 10.91
CA ALA A 52 -1.36 -3.57 12.23
C ALA A 52 -0.73 -2.57 13.22
N VAL A 53 0.57 -2.30 13.11
CA VAL A 53 1.34 -1.57 14.14
C VAL A 53 1.65 -0.13 13.70
N LEU A 54 2.12 0.07 12.46
CA LEU A 54 2.65 1.39 12.04
C LEU A 54 1.59 2.50 12.00
N PRO A 55 0.38 2.32 11.46
CA PRO A 55 -0.60 3.41 11.39
C PRO A 55 -0.96 4.02 12.75
N ILE A 56 -0.77 3.28 13.84
CA ILE A 56 -1.11 3.71 15.20
C ILE A 56 0.07 4.42 15.86
N ILE A 57 1.26 3.83 15.76
CA ILE A 57 2.41 4.23 16.59
C ILE A 57 3.42 5.06 15.80
N ARG A 58 3.60 4.75 14.51
CA ARG A 58 4.65 5.33 13.67
C ARG A 58 4.11 5.58 12.26
N PRO A 59 3.43 6.71 12.05
CA PRO A 59 2.92 7.09 10.73
C PRO A 59 4.03 7.05 9.68
N ALA A 60 3.66 6.68 8.45
CA ALA A 60 4.60 6.67 7.35
C ALA A 60 5.16 8.08 7.12
N GLY A 61 6.46 8.16 6.82
CA GLY A 61 7.06 9.41 6.36
C GLY A 61 6.54 9.78 4.96
N ALA A 62 6.98 10.92 4.44
CA ALA A 62 6.66 11.31 3.05
C ALA A 62 7.86 12.04 2.42
N SER A 63 8.03 11.89 1.11
CA SER A 63 8.94 12.75 0.34
C SER A 63 8.40 14.16 0.21
N ALA A 64 9.26 15.11 -0.15
CA ALA A 64 8.82 16.47 -0.44
C ALA A 64 7.79 16.48 -1.58
N SER A 65 8.05 15.73 -2.64
CA SER A 65 7.15 15.57 -3.79
C SER A 65 5.83 14.93 -3.38
N ALA A 66 5.86 13.86 -2.57
CA ALA A 66 4.64 13.21 -2.09
C ALA A 66 3.80 14.13 -1.19
N ARG A 67 4.44 14.94 -0.33
CA ARG A 67 3.72 15.95 0.49
C ARG A 67 3.06 17.03 -0.36
N SER A 68 3.77 17.55 -1.37
CA SER A 68 3.19 18.55 -2.29
C SER A 68 1.96 17.99 -2.97
N LEU A 69 2.10 16.80 -3.58
CA LEU A 69 1.01 16.14 -4.28
C LEU A 69 -0.16 15.80 -3.35
N ALA A 70 0.09 15.34 -2.12
CA ALA A 70 -0.98 15.10 -1.16
C ALA A 70 -1.75 16.37 -0.79
N THR A 71 -1.06 17.51 -0.70
CA THR A 71 -1.68 18.82 -0.44
C THR A 71 -2.57 19.24 -1.61
N GLU A 72 -2.08 19.10 -2.84
CA GLU A 72 -2.85 19.37 -4.06
C GLU A 72 -4.10 18.49 -4.18
N LEU A 73 -3.99 17.22 -3.78
CA LEU A 73 -5.09 16.26 -3.77
C LEU A 73 -6.04 16.43 -2.56
N ALA A 74 -5.73 17.31 -1.61
CA ALA A 74 -6.43 17.44 -0.32
C ALA A 74 -6.57 16.10 0.43
N VAL A 75 -5.50 15.30 0.44
CA VAL A 75 -5.45 13.98 1.10
C VAL A 75 -4.55 14.02 2.33
N ASP A 76 -5.04 13.50 3.46
CA ASP A 76 -4.23 13.30 4.66
C ASP A 76 -3.49 11.95 4.61
N LEU A 77 -2.17 12.01 4.38
CA LEU A 77 -1.30 10.83 4.34
C LEU A 77 -1.19 10.10 5.68
N ALA A 78 -1.51 10.75 6.81
CA ALA A 78 -1.38 10.17 8.14
C ALA A 78 -2.47 9.12 8.44
N ILE A 79 -3.61 9.20 7.76
CA ILE A 79 -4.75 8.27 7.95
C ILE A 79 -4.79 7.16 6.90
N LEU A 80 -4.04 7.31 5.81
CA LEU A 80 -4.01 6.33 4.73
C LEU A 80 -3.17 5.11 5.09
N ARG A 81 -3.65 3.95 4.66
CA ARG A 81 -2.99 2.65 4.86
C ARG A 81 -2.55 2.04 3.54
N TRP A 82 -1.79 0.95 3.64
CA TRP A 82 -1.46 0.13 2.49
C TRP A 82 -2.75 -0.32 1.77
N GLY A 83 -2.78 -0.21 0.44
CA GLY A 83 -3.97 -0.51 -0.36
C GLY A 83 -5.01 0.61 -0.45
N GLN A 84 -4.90 1.65 0.37
CA GLN A 84 -5.74 2.85 0.31
C GLN A 84 -5.04 3.98 -0.46
N GLU A 85 -4.11 3.65 -1.36
CA GLU A 85 -3.35 4.69 -2.05
C GLU A 85 -4.25 5.52 -2.97
N PRO A 86 -4.12 6.86 -2.98
CA PRO A 86 -4.87 7.74 -3.86
C PRO A 86 -4.68 7.36 -5.33
N ARG A 87 -5.78 7.41 -6.08
CA ARG A 87 -5.81 7.04 -7.50
C ARG A 87 -6.53 8.11 -8.31
N ASN A 88 -6.10 8.29 -9.55
CA ASN A 88 -6.83 9.11 -10.52
C ASN A 88 -8.06 8.36 -11.08
N GLU A 89 -8.79 9.02 -11.97
CA GLU A 89 -9.97 8.47 -12.67
C GLU A 89 -9.66 7.19 -13.47
N HIS A 90 -8.42 7.03 -13.93
CA HIS A 90 -7.94 5.82 -14.60
C HIS A 90 -7.41 4.76 -13.62
N ARG A 91 -7.69 4.91 -12.32
CA ARG A 91 -7.25 4.01 -11.23
C ARG A 91 -5.73 3.89 -11.09
N GLN A 92 -4.95 4.78 -11.69
CA GLN A 92 -3.50 4.82 -11.54
C GLN A 92 -3.15 5.42 -10.18
N LYS A 93 -2.20 4.80 -9.48
CA LYS A 93 -1.75 5.30 -8.18
C LYS A 93 -1.03 6.63 -8.37
N LEU A 94 -1.49 7.65 -7.66
CA LEU A 94 -0.86 8.98 -7.62
C LEU A 94 0.22 9.04 -6.54
N LEU A 95 0.11 8.19 -5.53
CA LEU A 95 1.06 8.05 -4.44
C LEU A 95 1.28 6.56 -4.16
N HIS A 96 2.46 6.21 -3.69
CA HIS A 96 2.84 4.86 -3.32
C HIS A 96 3.32 4.84 -1.88
N LEU A 97 2.78 3.92 -1.10
CA LEU A 97 3.39 3.55 0.18
C LEU A 97 4.46 2.50 -0.10
N ASP A 98 5.71 2.78 0.30
CA ASP A 98 6.82 1.85 0.16
C ASP A 98 7.54 1.63 1.48
N HIS A 99 8.12 0.45 1.66
CA HIS A 99 9.01 0.20 2.79
C HIS A 99 10.35 0.87 2.51
N ILE A 100 10.89 1.62 3.48
CA ILE A 100 12.20 2.26 3.33
C ILE A 100 13.30 1.20 3.29
N THR A 101 13.20 0.20 4.16
CA THR A 101 14.04 -1.00 4.10
C THR A 101 13.28 -2.09 3.34
N PRO A 102 13.84 -2.67 2.26
CA PRO A 102 13.16 -3.73 1.53
C PRO A 102 12.77 -4.89 2.45
N VAL A 103 11.53 -5.39 2.34
CA VAL A 103 11.01 -6.48 3.18
C VAL A 103 11.90 -7.73 3.09
N SER A 104 12.45 -8.01 1.91
CA SER A 104 13.39 -9.12 1.70
C SER A 104 14.67 -9.00 2.52
N TRP A 105 15.14 -7.77 2.76
CA TRP A 105 16.30 -7.48 3.60
C TRP A 105 15.96 -7.58 5.09
N ILE A 106 14.79 -7.05 5.50
CA ILE A 106 14.28 -7.21 6.87
C ILE A 106 14.16 -8.69 7.21
N ARG A 107 13.62 -9.51 6.29
CA ARG A 107 13.54 -10.96 6.45
C ARG A 107 14.92 -11.58 6.71
N VAL A 108 15.95 -11.23 5.94
CA VAL A 108 17.32 -11.76 6.16
C VAL A 108 17.76 -11.47 7.59
N LYS A 109 17.58 -10.23 8.06
CA LYS A 109 17.88 -9.87 9.45
C LYS A 109 17.06 -10.64 10.49
N CYS A 110 15.80 -10.97 10.19
CA CYS A 110 14.99 -11.81 11.06
C CYS A 110 15.46 -13.27 11.09
N VAL A 111 15.95 -13.81 9.97
CA VAL A 111 16.51 -15.16 9.89
C VAL A 111 17.82 -15.27 10.67
N ASP A 112 18.65 -14.24 10.62
CA ASP A 112 19.92 -14.18 11.34
C ASP A 112 19.74 -13.92 12.86
N ALA A 113 18.53 -13.54 13.29
CA ALA A 113 18.26 -13.15 14.67
C ALA A 113 18.07 -14.40 15.57
N PRO A 114 18.74 -14.47 16.74
CA PRO A 114 18.78 -15.70 17.55
C PRO A 114 17.51 -15.99 18.36
N SER A 115 16.54 -15.06 18.40
CA SER A 115 15.33 -15.21 19.21
C SER A 115 14.19 -14.31 18.73
N ALA A 116 12.96 -14.60 19.19
CA ALA A 116 11.81 -13.72 18.98
C ALA A 116 12.05 -12.29 19.52
N SER A 117 12.75 -12.15 20.65
CA SER A 117 13.12 -10.82 21.18
C SER A 117 14.04 -10.06 20.23
N ALA A 118 15.03 -10.73 19.65
CA ALA A 118 15.92 -10.13 18.66
C ALA A 118 15.18 -9.79 17.35
N ILE A 119 14.29 -10.68 16.87
CA ILE A 119 13.43 -10.42 15.71
C ILE A 119 12.57 -9.17 15.95
N ARG A 120 11.99 -9.03 17.14
CA ARG A 120 11.22 -7.84 17.51
C ARG A 120 12.05 -6.55 17.42
N GLN A 121 13.31 -6.60 17.83
CA GLN A 121 14.23 -5.45 17.67
C GLN A 121 14.56 -5.16 16.21
N VAL A 122 14.73 -6.20 15.38
CA VAL A 122 14.87 -6.04 13.92
C VAL A 122 13.64 -5.33 13.33
N LEU A 123 12.42 -5.75 13.69
CA LEU A 123 11.20 -5.10 13.24
C LEU A 123 11.13 -3.64 13.70
N HIS A 124 11.42 -3.35 14.98
CA HIS A 124 11.43 -1.98 15.50
C HIS A 124 12.41 -1.07 14.77
N THR A 125 13.60 -1.59 14.46
CA THR A 125 14.70 -0.84 13.84
C THR A 125 14.48 -0.57 12.35
N TYR A 126 13.92 -1.55 11.62
CA TYR A 126 13.93 -1.51 10.15
C TYR A 126 12.55 -1.40 9.51
N LEU A 127 11.47 -1.71 10.24
CA LEU A 127 10.11 -1.62 9.71
C LEU A 127 9.63 -0.17 9.72
N HIS A 128 9.92 0.49 8.61
CA HIS A 128 9.61 1.89 8.34
C HIS A 128 9.04 2.01 6.93
N ALA A 129 8.06 2.90 6.75
CA ALA A 129 7.45 3.18 5.46
C ALA A 129 7.49 4.66 5.13
N ALA A 130 7.44 4.97 3.84
CA ALA A 130 7.34 6.32 3.32
C ALA A 130 6.37 6.37 2.12
N TRP A 131 5.64 7.47 2.05
CA TRP A 131 4.90 7.88 0.86
C TRP A 131 5.86 8.50 -0.15
N ILE A 132 5.77 8.02 -1.39
CA ILE A 132 6.52 8.51 -2.56
C ILE A 132 5.61 8.65 -3.78
N THR A 133 6.04 9.43 -4.75
CA THR A 133 5.36 9.58 -6.04
C THR A 133 5.71 8.43 -7.01
N PRO A 134 4.93 8.24 -8.10
CA PRO A 134 5.26 7.29 -9.16
C PRO A 134 6.63 7.52 -9.79
N ALA A 135 7.03 8.79 -9.97
CA ALA A 135 8.33 9.15 -10.52
C ALA A 135 9.48 8.73 -9.58
N GLU A 136 9.35 8.99 -8.27
CA GLU A 136 10.33 8.56 -7.27
C GLU A 136 10.41 7.03 -7.20
N ASN A 137 9.26 6.34 -7.25
CA ASN A 137 9.22 4.88 -7.30
C ASN A 137 9.87 4.33 -8.59
N ALA A 138 9.68 4.98 -9.74
CA ALA A 138 10.33 4.61 -10.99
C ALA A 138 11.86 4.77 -10.90
N GLU A 139 12.33 5.85 -10.27
CA GLU A 139 13.76 6.08 -10.04
C GLU A 139 14.38 5.02 -9.12
N LEU A 140 13.71 4.68 -8.02
CA LEU A 140 14.14 3.58 -7.15
C LEU A 140 14.19 2.23 -7.87
N ASN A 141 13.29 1.99 -8.83
CA ASN A 141 13.33 0.80 -9.68
C ASN A 141 14.54 0.84 -10.63
N ARG A 142 14.78 1.98 -11.28
CA ARG A 142 15.90 2.20 -12.21
C ARG A 142 17.25 1.94 -11.54
N LEU A 143 17.40 2.41 -10.30
CA LEU A 143 18.59 2.21 -9.46
C LEU A 143 18.69 0.79 -8.85
N LYS A 144 17.71 -0.09 -9.11
CA LYS A 144 17.61 -1.45 -8.54
C LYS A 144 17.49 -1.47 -7.01
N TYR A 145 17.07 -0.36 -6.42
CA TYR A 145 16.92 -0.19 -4.97
C TYR A 145 15.70 -0.89 -4.39
N ARG A 146 14.81 -1.45 -5.21
CA ARG A 146 13.71 -2.31 -4.72
C ARG A 146 14.19 -3.59 -4.04
N SER A 147 15.27 -4.18 -4.56
CA SER A 147 15.77 -5.47 -4.09
C SER A 147 17.08 -5.35 -3.32
N LYS A 148 17.87 -4.29 -3.59
CA LYS A 148 19.17 -4.03 -2.94
C LYS A 148 19.28 -2.55 -2.60
N ARG A 149 19.10 -2.16 -1.34
CA ARG A 149 19.42 -0.80 -0.83
C ARG A 149 20.66 -0.90 0.07
N PRO A 150 21.84 -0.45 -0.39
CA PRO A 150 23.03 -0.38 0.47
C PRO A 150 22.82 0.53 1.68
N ASP A 151 22.19 1.67 1.46
CA ASP A 151 21.73 2.57 2.51
C ASP A 151 20.25 2.96 2.26
N PRO A 152 19.32 2.28 2.95
CA PRO A 152 17.90 2.56 2.86
C PRO A 152 17.54 4.02 3.15
N ARG A 153 18.29 4.72 3.99
CA ARG A 153 18.01 6.13 4.30
C ARG A 153 18.61 7.05 3.24
N ALA A 154 19.85 6.82 2.79
CA ALA A 154 20.46 7.64 1.74
C ALA A 154 19.67 7.62 0.43
N ALA A 155 19.13 6.45 0.04
CA ALA A 155 18.29 6.31 -1.14
C ALA A 155 17.10 7.28 -1.18
N TYR A 156 16.70 7.81 -0.02
CA TYR A 156 15.65 8.81 0.09
C TYR A 156 16.11 10.15 0.70
N ARG A 157 17.37 10.28 1.15
CA ARG A 157 17.95 11.56 1.59
C ARG A 157 18.17 12.51 0.43
N GLU A 158 18.57 11.99 -0.74
CA GLU A 158 18.65 12.77 -1.98
C GLU A 158 17.30 13.40 -2.36
N GLN A 159 16.18 12.85 -1.86
CA GLN A 159 14.82 13.34 -2.09
C GLN A 159 14.20 14.10 -0.89
N ALA A 160 15.00 14.47 0.11
CA ALA A 160 14.55 15.25 1.28
C ALA A 160 13.31 14.66 2.00
N LEU A 161 13.33 13.35 2.33
CA LEU A 161 12.35 12.80 3.28
C LEU A 161 12.46 13.55 4.60
N ARG A 162 11.47 14.39 4.89
CA ARG A 162 11.21 14.86 6.25
C ARG A 162 10.23 13.90 6.89
N TRP A 163 10.71 13.20 7.91
CA TRP A 163 9.83 12.58 8.89
C TRP A 163 9.22 13.69 9.72
N THR A 164 8.10 14.24 9.26
CA THR A 164 7.28 15.08 10.13
C THR A 164 6.69 14.16 11.18
N ARG A 165 7.34 14.08 12.35
CA ARG A 165 6.66 13.61 13.55
C ARG A 165 5.53 14.59 13.82
N GLY A 166 4.31 14.08 13.86
CA GLY A 166 3.11 14.86 14.12
C GLY A 166 2.21 14.94 12.90
N ARG A 167 0.90 14.92 13.17
CA ARG A 167 -0.13 15.26 12.19
C ARG A 167 0.29 16.57 11.55
N PRO A 168 0.47 16.66 10.22
CA PRO A 168 0.41 17.97 9.60
C PRO A 168 -0.97 18.51 9.98
N ASN A 169 -1.02 19.55 10.80
CA ASN A 169 -2.18 20.42 10.86
C ASN A 169 -2.25 21.10 9.49
N LEU A 170 -2.64 20.34 8.46
CA LEU A 170 -3.19 20.93 7.27
C LEU A 170 -4.47 21.60 7.78
N PRO A 171 -4.60 22.93 7.68
CA PRO A 171 -5.91 23.52 7.83
C PRO A 171 -6.79 22.81 6.80
N LEU A 172 -7.76 22.03 7.28
CA LEU A 172 -8.77 21.48 6.39
C LEU A 172 -9.35 22.72 5.69
N PRO A 173 -9.27 22.82 4.36
CA PRO A 173 -9.93 23.92 3.69
C PRO A 173 -11.39 23.86 4.13
N GLU A 174 -11.97 24.99 4.54
CA GLU A 174 -13.32 25.08 5.14
C GLU A 174 -14.42 24.42 4.29
N CYS A 175 -14.12 24.05 3.04
CA CYS A 175 -14.98 23.38 2.08
C CYS A 175 -14.79 21.84 1.97
N ALA A 176 -13.72 21.23 2.49
CA ALA A 176 -13.45 19.79 2.34
C ALA A 176 -14.38 18.88 3.16
N ALA A 177 -15.04 19.40 4.20
CA ALA A 177 -16.08 18.68 4.93
C ALA A 177 -17.25 18.25 4.03
N CYS A 178 -17.49 18.95 2.91
CA CYS A 178 -18.55 18.61 1.97
C CYS A 178 -18.15 17.52 0.95
N HIS A 179 -16.86 17.32 0.66
CA HIS A 179 -16.42 16.31 -0.33
C HIS A 179 -16.16 14.92 0.28
N LEU A 180 -15.77 14.84 1.55
CA LEU A 180 -15.50 13.53 2.18
C LEU A 180 -16.78 12.68 2.39
N LEU A 181 -17.96 13.31 2.43
CA LEU A 181 -19.25 12.63 2.53
C LEU A 181 -19.78 12.13 1.17
N ALA A 182 -19.20 12.55 0.04
CA ALA A 182 -19.70 12.17 -1.28
C ALA A 182 -19.19 10.80 -1.79
N HIS A 183 -18.12 10.25 -1.19
CA HIS A 183 -17.49 9.00 -1.66
C HIS A 183 -17.62 7.80 -0.73
N GLN A 184 -18.25 7.94 0.44
CA GLN A 184 -18.65 6.78 1.24
C GLN A 184 -20.15 6.54 1.05
N ARG A 185 -20.50 5.62 0.13
CA ARG A 185 -21.82 4.98 0.14
C ARG A 185 -21.91 4.12 1.40
N VAL A 186 -22.32 4.74 2.51
CA VAL A 186 -22.76 4.03 3.69
C VAL A 186 -24.27 4.27 3.76
N ASP A 187 -25.04 3.22 3.54
CA ASP A 187 -26.48 3.24 3.79
C ASP A 187 -26.71 3.37 5.30
N PHE A 188 -26.87 4.60 5.78
CA PHE A 188 -27.39 4.90 7.12
C PHE A 188 -28.65 5.77 7.00
N PRO A 189 -29.71 5.45 7.77
CA PRO A 189 -30.93 6.25 7.76
C PRO A 189 -30.70 7.63 8.36
N VAL A 190 -31.33 8.60 7.71
CA VAL A 190 -31.30 10.04 7.96
C VAL A 190 -31.69 10.36 9.40
N ILE A 191 -30.74 10.92 10.19
CA ILE A 191 -31.07 11.84 11.28
C ILE A 191 -30.66 13.24 10.81
N ALA A 192 -31.67 14.05 10.49
CA ALA A 192 -31.51 15.43 10.11
C ALA A 192 -31.10 16.26 11.33
N LEU A 193 -29.84 16.69 11.37
CA LEU A 193 -29.37 17.76 12.26
C LEU A 193 -29.17 19.02 11.44
N ALA A 194 -30.00 20.02 11.73
CA ALA A 194 -29.96 21.34 11.13
C ALA A 194 -28.63 22.04 11.50
N VAL A 195 -27.82 22.33 10.48
CA VAL A 195 -26.72 23.30 10.59
C VAL A 195 -27.11 24.52 9.78
N SER A 196 -27.21 25.64 10.49
CA SER A 196 -27.61 26.95 9.99
C SER A 196 -26.59 27.54 9.02
N GLY A 197 -27.03 27.74 7.78
CA GLY A 197 -26.93 29.00 7.03
C GLY A 197 -25.58 29.71 6.94
N ARG A 198 -24.80 29.41 5.89
CA ARG A 198 -24.33 30.37 4.85
C ARG A 198 -23.28 29.70 3.96
N CYS A 199 -23.72 29.15 2.85
CA CYS A 199 -22.84 28.95 1.70
C CYS A 199 -23.67 29.19 0.43
N ARG A 200 -23.64 30.42 -0.09
CA ARG A 200 -24.23 30.76 -1.40
C ARG A 200 -23.14 30.55 -2.45
N SER A 201 -23.07 29.36 -3.04
CA SER A 201 -22.35 29.17 -4.29
C SER A 201 -23.35 29.09 -5.44
N ARG A 202 -23.20 30.02 -6.39
CA ARG A 202 -23.93 30.06 -7.65
C ARG A 202 -23.52 28.85 -8.48
N TYR A 203 -24.42 27.90 -8.70
CA TYR A 203 -24.33 26.98 -9.84
C TYR A 203 -25.37 27.40 -10.87
N VAL A 204 -24.91 28.06 -11.92
CA VAL A 204 -25.73 28.52 -13.03
C VAL A 204 -26.13 27.33 -13.88
N ARG A 205 -27.45 27.22 -14.09
CA ARG A 205 -28.14 26.44 -15.12
C ARG A 205 -27.54 26.68 -16.51
N SER A 206 -27.15 25.62 -17.19
CA SER A 206 -27.39 25.46 -18.64
C SER A 206 -27.02 24.05 -19.08
N HIS A 207 -28.00 23.20 -19.34
CA HIS A 207 -28.25 22.70 -20.69
C HIS A 207 -29.66 22.12 -20.79
N ARG A 208 -30.35 22.62 -21.82
CA ARG A 208 -31.73 22.32 -22.17
C ARG A 208 -31.85 20.92 -22.74
N LEU A 209 -33.01 20.35 -22.46
CA LEU A 209 -33.66 19.27 -23.20
C LEU A 209 -33.80 19.68 -24.68
N SER A 210 -33.45 18.76 -25.56
CA SER A 210 -34.01 18.69 -26.91
C SER A 210 -34.49 17.26 -27.10
N ASP A 211 -35.82 17.13 -27.06
CA ASP A 211 -36.56 16.03 -27.66
C ASP A 211 -36.32 16.04 -29.17
N ASP A 212 -36.02 14.87 -29.71
CA ASP A 212 -36.28 14.37 -31.08
C ASP A 212 -35.44 13.08 -31.18
N GLY A 213 -36.00 11.88 -31.22
CA GLY A 213 -36.98 11.44 -32.20
C GLY A 213 -36.23 10.60 -33.24
N THR A 214 -36.21 9.27 -33.05
CA THR A 214 -36.25 8.18 -34.05
C THR A 214 -35.58 6.91 -33.54
N ALA A 215 -36.40 5.89 -33.32
CA ALA A 215 -35.97 4.52 -33.06
C ALA A 215 -35.72 3.80 -34.39
N THR A 216 -34.54 3.20 -34.52
CA THR A 216 -34.25 2.20 -35.56
C THR A 216 -34.13 0.82 -34.93
N PRO A 217 -34.77 -0.22 -35.46
CA PRO A 217 -34.61 -1.59 -34.96
C PRO A 217 -33.28 -2.17 -35.44
N ARG A 218 -32.48 -2.71 -34.53
CA ARG A 218 -31.27 -3.49 -34.88
C ARG A 218 -31.62 -4.97 -35.00
N GLU A 219 -31.50 -5.45 -36.24
CA GLU A 219 -31.51 -6.85 -36.63
C GLU A 219 -30.51 -7.68 -35.83
N SER A 220 -31.02 -8.76 -35.26
CA SER A 220 -30.29 -9.90 -34.71
C SER A 220 -29.87 -10.84 -35.83
N GLN A 221 -28.61 -10.76 -36.28
CA GLN A 221 -28.01 -11.82 -37.09
C GLN A 221 -27.12 -12.74 -36.25
N ALA A 222 -27.59 -13.99 -36.18
CA ALA A 222 -26.85 -15.15 -35.74
C ALA A 222 -25.78 -15.57 -36.76
N ARG A 223 -24.54 -15.76 -36.29
CA ARG A 223 -23.50 -16.66 -36.84
C ARG A 223 -22.65 -17.07 -35.62
N GLY A 224 -22.40 -18.31 -35.25
CA GLY A 224 -22.28 -19.55 -36.01
C GLY A 224 -20.80 -19.87 -36.25
N ARG A 225 -20.32 -20.99 -35.68
CA ARG A 225 -19.01 -21.70 -35.90
C ARG A 225 -17.83 -21.22 -35.02
N ALA A 226 -16.90 -22.05 -34.56
CA ALA A 226 -16.68 -23.50 -34.69
C ALA A 226 -15.74 -24.02 -33.57
N SER A 227 -15.94 -25.30 -33.25
CA SER A 227 -15.00 -26.23 -32.62
C SER A 227 -13.59 -26.19 -33.22
N ASN A 228 -12.56 -26.30 -32.37
CA ASN A 228 -11.24 -26.94 -32.58
C ASN A 228 -10.32 -26.48 -31.43
N ARG A 229 -9.39 -27.24 -30.85
CA ARG A 229 -8.98 -28.64 -30.95
C ARG A 229 -7.98 -28.84 -29.79
N SER A 230 -7.97 -30.05 -29.24
CA SER A 230 -6.99 -30.52 -28.26
C SER A 230 -5.56 -30.47 -28.81
N MET A 231 -4.59 -30.02 -28.01
CA MET A 231 -3.17 -30.38 -28.17
C MET A 231 -2.52 -30.55 -26.80
N THR A 232 -2.47 -31.81 -26.40
CA THR A 232 -1.51 -32.37 -25.45
C THR A 232 -0.09 -32.20 -26.01
N THR A 233 0.83 -31.64 -25.22
CA THR A 233 2.27 -31.80 -25.47
C THR A 233 2.96 -32.28 -24.20
N THR A 234 3.33 -33.56 -24.24
CA THR A 234 4.28 -34.25 -23.39
C THR A 234 5.69 -33.86 -23.85
N LYS A 235 6.58 -33.45 -22.93
CA LYS A 235 8.05 -33.53 -23.08
C LYS A 235 8.68 -33.38 -21.70
N SER A 236 9.13 -34.48 -21.12
CA SER A 236 10.50 -35.02 -21.22
C SER A 236 11.37 -34.49 -20.07
N ALA A 237 11.49 -35.34 -19.05
CA ALA A 237 12.55 -35.28 -18.06
C ALA A 237 13.90 -35.50 -18.75
N ARG A 238 14.90 -34.72 -18.35
CA ARG A 238 16.31 -35.06 -18.55
C ARG A 238 16.96 -35.22 -17.19
N GLU A 239 17.44 -36.43 -16.98
CA GLU A 239 18.37 -36.86 -15.95
C GLU A 239 19.65 -36.02 -16.04
N TRP A 240 20.19 -35.65 -14.87
CA TRP A 240 21.59 -35.27 -14.72
C TRP A 240 22.16 -36.21 -13.67
N SER A 241 23.07 -37.07 -14.12
CA SER A 241 24.05 -37.76 -13.29
C SER A 241 25.16 -36.79 -12.87
#